data_AF-A0A8E6B5S1-F1
#
_entry.id   AF-A0A8E6B5S1-F1
#
_cell.length_a   1.000
_cell.length_b   1.000
_cell.length_c   1.000
_cell.angle_alpha   90.00
_cell.angle_beta   90.00
_cell.angle_gamma   90.00
#
_symmetry.space_group_name_H-M   'P 1'
#
loop_
_entity.id
_entity.type
_entity.pdbx_description
1 polymer ?
#
loop_
_entity_poly.entity_id
_entity_poly.type
_entity_poly.pdbx_seq_one_letter_code
_entity_poly.pdbx_strand_id
1 'polypeptide(L)'
;MPIAFRCESCQVKLKAPDGSSGRSIACPGCKTRVTIPTPPSEDEVAAALLLDSPISEDTPSAPEVNTSEPDCYDSDPLSKTERKNTLLKQFEDPPQAKIPVGGQLHAPPSKPKVSPVKSNDPPGWFRHLHWLLIAALIPLAFSLLRKPSEADEPIPRLLRTLENSNPEVEHRITAALESSNDPEAAFERIFEILPQHKFDGAFLPRNSKLHWLFAGLSATVFLIFIYSLSLFGTADPKRLLWIGLFTGTVGVLMLFLFQYIADATYGVTLIGRSVLIIFFYIVKFIGFSYRAATDPDNGFLLSFVGFTLGVGFCEEVCKAVPLLFKHSQQESQSWRNAFLWGMASSAGFGISEAVVYAGGQYNGISSSGIYLVRFISCVALHALWTGSAAITIQQKPDWVNTDGWFEYGASLFRILAIPIVLHGLYDTFLKKDMNALALLTALASFGYLAFQLSRLQGEDDRNRTDAMLRDYQRKKKAMA
;
A
#
# COMPACT_ATOMS: atom_id res chain seq x y z
N MET A 1 -5.65 -43.94 13.77
CA MET A 1 -5.64 -43.67 15.22
C MET A 1 -7.07 -43.64 15.76
N PRO A 2 -7.39 -44.13 16.97
CA PRO A 2 -8.78 -44.12 17.46
C PRO A 2 -9.41 -42.71 17.44
N ILE A 3 -10.53 -42.55 16.74
CA ILE A 3 -11.27 -41.30 16.58
C ILE A 3 -11.90 -40.94 17.93
N ALA A 4 -11.53 -39.80 18.50
CA ALA A 4 -12.08 -39.30 19.76
C ALA A 4 -13.03 -38.12 19.51
N PHE A 5 -14.28 -38.21 19.99
CA PHE A 5 -15.29 -37.16 19.81
C PHE A 5 -16.21 -37.07 21.04
N ARG A 6 -17.02 -36.02 21.15
CA ARG A 6 -17.99 -35.85 22.24
C ARG A 6 -19.42 -36.10 21.74
N CYS A 7 -20.24 -36.74 22.56
CA CYS A 7 -21.67 -36.85 22.27
C CYS A 7 -22.34 -35.48 22.36
N GLU A 8 -23.02 -35.03 21.30
CA GLU A 8 -23.71 -33.73 21.25
C GLU A 8 -24.79 -33.58 22.34
N SER A 9 -25.38 -34.69 22.77
CA SER A 9 -26.47 -34.70 23.75
C SER A 9 -26.00 -34.65 25.21
N CYS A 10 -24.92 -35.35 25.57
CA CYS A 10 -24.48 -35.46 26.98
C CYS A 10 -23.00 -35.16 27.22
N GLN A 11 -22.25 -34.77 26.20
CA GLN A 11 -20.85 -34.32 26.26
C GLN A 11 -19.83 -35.38 26.75
N VAL A 12 -20.24 -36.64 26.93
CA VAL A 12 -19.34 -37.77 27.23
C VAL A 12 -18.38 -37.98 26.07
N LYS A 13 -17.08 -38.11 26.38
CA LYS A 13 -16.01 -38.40 25.41
C LYS A 13 -16.09 -39.86 24.97
N LEU A 14 -16.15 -40.08 23.67
CA LEU A 14 -16.23 -41.38 23.02
C LEU A 14 -14.95 -41.63 22.22
N LYS A 15 -14.57 -42.90 22.09
CA LYS A 15 -13.46 -43.36 21.25
C LYS A 15 -13.97 -44.45 20.34
N ALA A 16 -13.69 -44.36 19.04
CA ALA A 16 -14.05 -45.36 18.04
C ALA A 16 -12.83 -45.79 17.22
N PRO A 17 -12.78 -47.03 16.69
CA PRO A 17 -11.75 -47.43 15.73
C PRO A 17 -11.84 -46.63 14.44
N ASP A 18 -10.70 -46.39 13.76
CA ASP A 18 -10.64 -45.61 12.50
C ASP A 18 -11.65 -46.08 11.44
N GLY A 19 -11.78 -47.40 11.25
CA GLY A 19 -12.69 -47.99 10.26
C GLY A 19 -14.18 -47.83 10.56
N SER A 20 -14.53 -47.05 11.59
CA SER A 20 -15.91 -46.76 11.99
C SER A 20 -16.36 -45.34 11.65
N SER A 21 -15.55 -44.55 10.94
CA SER A 21 -15.98 -43.24 10.42
C SER A 21 -17.30 -43.34 9.65
N GLY A 22 -18.18 -42.36 9.84
CA GLY A 22 -19.51 -42.31 9.23
C GLY A 22 -20.53 -43.32 9.78
N ARG A 23 -20.13 -44.25 10.66
CA ARG A 23 -21.08 -45.19 11.31
C ARG A 23 -21.72 -44.56 12.54
N SER A 24 -22.99 -44.86 12.78
CA SER A 24 -23.69 -44.44 14.00
C SER A 24 -23.49 -45.43 15.14
N ILE A 25 -23.12 -44.94 16.31
CA ILE A 25 -23.01 -45.71 17.55
C ILE A 25 -23.94 -45.15 18.62
N ALA A 26 -24.39 -45.98 19.57
CA ALA A 26 -25.17 -45.51 20.71
C ALA A 26 -24.21 -44.97 21.79
N CYS A 27 -24.44 -43.74 22.24
CA CYS A 27 -23.66 -43.17 23.34
C CYS A 27 -23.85 -43.99 24.62
N PRO A 28 -22.78 -44.42 25.31
CA PRO A 28 -22.88 -45.15 26.58
C PRO A 28 -23.54 -44.32 27.69
N GLY A 29 -23.43 -42.98 27.65
CA GLY A 29 -23.99 -42.07 28.65
C GLY A 29 -25.50 -41.88 28.51
N CYS A 30 -25.98 -41.38 27.36
CA CYS A 30 -27.39 -41.01 27.17
C CYS A 30 -28.16 -41.91 26.19
N LYS A 31 -27.51 -42.92 25.60
CA LYS A 31 -28.08 -43.82 24.57
C LYS A 31 -28.47 -43.17 23.24
N THR A 32 -28.33 -41.84 23.09
CA THR A 32 -28.49 -41.15 21.80
C THR A 32 -27.56 -41.73 20.74
N ARG A 33 -28.07 -41.95 19.53
CA ARG A 33 -27.24 -42.35 18.38
C ARG A 33 -26.40 -41.16 17.93
N VAL A 34 -25.09 -41.34 17.87
CA VAL A 34 -24.14 -40.33 17.39
C VAL A 34 -23.39 -40.90 16.20
N THR A 35 -23.25 -40.11 15.14
CA THR A 35 -22.44 -40.48 13.97
C THR A 35 -20.99 -40.19 14.28
N ILE A 36 -20.11 -41.17 14.07
CA ILE A 36 -18.67 -40.98 14.23
C ILE A 36 -18.20 -40.04 13.12
N PRO A 37 -17.58 -38.89 13.45
CA PRO A 37 -17.12 -37.95 12.44
C PRO A 37 -16.11 -38.62 11.50
N THR A 38 -16.24 -38.32 10.21
CA THR A 38 -15.19 -38.69 9.25
C THR A 38 -13.99 -37.80 9.56
N PRO A 39 -12.79 -38.38 9.83
CA PRO A 39 -11.61 -37.56 9.94
C PRO A 39 -11.47 -36.74 8.65
N PRO A 40 -11.10 -35.45 8.74
CA PRO A 40 -10.83 -34.65 7.56
C PRO A 40 -9.84 -35.41 6.66
N SER A 41 -10.05 -35.38 5.34
CA SER A 41 -9.08 -35.99 4.43
C SER A 41 -7.70 -35.38 4.63
N GLU A 42 -6.62 -36.09 4.29
CA GLU A 42 -5.26 -35.53 4.35
C GLU A 42 -5.18 -34.22 3.53
N ASP A 43 -5.96 -34.12 2.45
CA ASP A 43 -6.15 -32.92 1.64
C ASP A 43 -6.89 -31.79 2.39
N GLU A 44 -7.90 -32.10 3.22
CA GLU A 44 -8.62 -31.11 4.05
C GLU A 44 -7.78 -30.62 5.23
N VAL A 45 -6.95 -31.48 5.84
CA VAL A 45 -6.00 -31.10 6.89
C VAL A 45 -4.89 -30.23 6.31
N ALA A 46 -4.38 -30.58 5.12
CA ALA A 46 -3.39 -29.79 4.40
C ALA A 46 -3.97 -28.45 3.88
N ALA A 47 -5.25 -28.44 3.46
CA ALA A 47 -5.96 -27.21 3.09
C ALA A 47 -6.22 -26.31 4.31
N ALA A 48 -6.58 -26.87 5.46
CA ALA A 48 -6.72 -26.13 6.72
C ALA A 48 -5.39 -25.55 7.22
N LEU A 49 -4.26 -26.19 6.90
CA LEU A 49 -2.90 -25.67 7.19
C LEU A 49 -2.42 -24.56 6.24
N LEU A 50 -3.08 -24.36 5.09
CA LEU A 50 -2.70 -23.34 4.10
C LEU A 50 -3.72 -22.22 3.94
N LEU A 51 -4.97 -22.42 4.35
CA LEU A 51 -5.99 -21.38 4.35
C LEU A 51 -5.91 -20.56 5.64
N ASP A 52 -4.80 -19.85 5.85
CA ASP A 52 -4.72 -18.74 6.80
C ASP A 52 -4.45 -17.44 6.04
N SER A 53 -5.54 -16.72 5.76
CA SER A 53 -5.58 -15.27 5.94
C SER A 53 -6.05 -15.02 7.37
N PRO A 54 -5.60 -13.94 8.05
CA PRO A 54 -5.53 -13.89 9.52
C PRO A 54 -6.90 -14.15 10.17
N ILE A 55 -7.03 -15.30 10.84
CA ILE A 55 -8.12 -15.57 11.77
C ILE A 55 -7.61 -15.20 13.17
N SER A 56 -8.06 -14.07 13.70
CA SER A 56 -7.93 -13.78 15.12
C SER A 56 -8.95 -14.61 15.89
N GLU A 57 -8.53 -15.76 16.41
CA GLU A 57 -9.34 -16.54 17.35
C GLU A 57 -9.24 -15.98 18.78
N ASP A 58 -10.43 -15.69 19.30
CA ASP A 58 -10.87 -15.53 20.69
C ASP A 58 -9.87 -15.88 21.81
N THR A 59 -9.47 -14.84 22.57
CA THR A 59 -8.93 -15.04 23.93
C THR A 59 -10.06 -14.98 24.96
N PRO A 60 -10.18 -15.96 25.89
CA PRO A 60 -11.15 -15.90 26.97
C PRO A 60 -10.78 -14.83 28.00
N SER A 61 -11.82 -14.17 28.51
CA SER A 61 -11.79 -13.08 29.48
C SER A 61 -10.97 -13.40 30.74
N ALA A 62 -10.02 -12.53 31.08
CA ALA A 62 -9.41 -12.48 32.41
C ALA A 62 -10.30 -11.69 33.40
N PRO A 63 -10.28 -12.02 34.70
CA PRO A 63 -11.29 -11.57 35.65
C PRO A 63 -11.08 -10.13 36.14
N GLU A 64 -12.21 -9.53 36.55
CA GLU A 64 -12.33 -8.21 37.17
C GLU A 64 -11.35 -7.99 38.33
N VAL A 65 -10.63 -6.86 38.30
CA VAL A 65 -9.96 -6.30 39.48
C VAL A 65 -10.64 -4.97 39.80
N ASN A 66 -11.30 -4.94 40.95
CA ASN A 66 -12.01 -3.79 41.48
C ASN A 66 -11.16 -3.08 42.54
N THR A 67 -11.17 -1.73 42.47
CA THR A 67 -10.93 -0.72 43.51
C THR A 67 -9.60 -0.68 44.28
N SER A 68 -8.89 0.45 44.22
CA SER A 68 -9.04 1.55 45.20
C SER A 68 -8.09 2.73 44.92
N GLU A 69 -8.66 3.93 44.74
CA GLU A 69 -8.10 5.27 45.03
C GLU A 69 -7.61 5.38 46.51
N PRO A 70 -6.84 6.40 46.96
CA PRO A 70 -7.05 7.84 46.63
C PRO A 70 -5.84 8.82 46.66
N ASP A 71 -6.17 10.08 46.31
CA ASP A 71 -5.57 11.38 46.74
C ASP A 71 -4.11 11.66 46.35
N CYS A 72 -3.64 12.87 45.99
CA CYS A 72 -4.12 14.24 46.03
C CYS A 72 -3.01 15.08 45.35
N TYR A 73 -3.32 16.12 44.58
CA TYR A 73 -2.70 17.45 44.72
C TYR A 73 -3.43 18.45 43.84
N ASP A 74 -4.09 19.36 44.55
CA ASP A 74 -4.72 20.57 44.07
C ASP A 74 -3.68 21.70 44.06
N SER A 75 -3.83 22.62 43.10
CA SER A 75 -3.65 24.08 43.23
C SER A 75 -2.96 24.75 42.02
N ASP A 76 -3.84 25.18 41.13
CA ASP A 76 -4.02 26.57 40.69
C ASP A 76 -3.15 27.25 39.61
N PRO A 77 -3.77 28.19 38.85
CA PRO A 77 -3.32 28.65 37.54
C PRO A 77 -2.70 30.04 37.60
N LEU A 78 -1.87 30.40 36.61
CA LEU A 78 -1.66 31.81 36.29
C LEU A 78 -1.35 32.02 34.81
N SER A 79 -2.23 32.82 34.22
CA SER A 79 -2.12 33.54 32.95
C SER A 79 -0.83 34.36 32.81
N LYS A 80 -0.41 34.55 31.56
CA LYS A 80 0.12 35.78 30.91
C LYS A 80 1.02 35.35 29.75
N THR A 81 1.22 36.01 28.62
CA THR A 81 0.64 37.16 27.92
C THR A 81 1.47 37.25 26.62
N GLU A 82 0.83 37.71 25.55
CA GLU A 82 1.41 38.18 24.30
C GLU A 82 2.73 38.96 24.45
N ARG A 83 3.64 38.78 23.49
CA ARG A 83 4.47 39.81 22.81
C ARG A 83 5.85 39.27 22.49
N LYS A 84 6.13 39.09 21.20
CA LYS A 84 7.43 39.44 20.60
C LYS A 84 7.32 39.46 19.07
N ASN A 85 6.64 40.48 18.57
CA ASN A 85 6.94 41.08 17.28
C ASN A 85 7.39 42.52 17.55
N THR A 86 8.31 43.02 16.72
CA THR A 86 8.90 44.38 16.73
C THR A 86 10.18 44.53 17.55
N LEU A 87 11.35 44.35 16.90
CA LEU A 87 12.55 45.19 17.07
C LEU A 87 13.72 44.64 16.26
N LEU A 88 13.96 45.23 15.08
CA LEU A 88 15.24 45.37 14.36
C LEU A 88 14.96 46.40 13.23
N LYS A 89 14.74 47.68 13.54
CA LYS A 89 15.75 48.78 13.48
C LYS A 89 16.74 48.60 12.33
N GLN A 90 16.47 49.26 11.19
CA GLN A 90 17.04 50.56 10.82
C GLN A 90 18.58 50.55 10.81
N PHE A 91 19.14 50.21 9.65
CA PHE A 91 20.43 50.72 9.22
C PHE A 91 20.15 51.81 8.19
N GLU A 92 20.58 53.03 8.51
CA GLU A 92 20.56 54.20 7.64
C GLU A 92 21.79 54.15 6.73
N ASP A 93 21.57 54.22 5.41
CA ASP A 93 22.65 54.37 4.44
C ASP A 93 23.18 55.83 4.40
N PRO A 94 24.49 56.05 4.26
CA PRO A 94 25.05 57.39 4.13
C PRO A 94 24.80 58.00 2.73
N PRO A 95 24.72 59.33 2.60
CA PRO A 95 24.43 60.00 1.33
C PRO A 95 25.63 59.94 0.38
N GLN A 96 25.48 59.24 -0.75
CA GLN A 96 26.46 59.24 -1.83
C GLN A 96 26.33 60.51 -2.69
N ALA A 97 27.47 61.19 -2.85
CA ALA A 97 27.65 62.38 -3.66
C ALA A 97 27.47 62.11 -5.16
N LYS A 98 26.72 62.98 -5.85
CA LYS A 98 26.54 62.96 -7.30
C LYS A 98 27.81 63.47 -8.00
N ILE A 99 28.50 62.59 -8.71
CA ILE A 99 29.56 62.95 -9.66
C ILE A 99 28.90 63.22 -11.03
N PRO A 100 29.16 64.36 -11.68
CA PRO A 100 28.68 64.62 -13.04
C PRO A 100 29.49 63.78 -14.03
N VAL A 101 28.88 62.72 -14.56
CA VAL A 101 29.46 61.88 -15.62
C VAL A 101 29.28 62.60 -16.96
N GLY A 102 30.41 62.84 -17.64
CA GLY A 102 30.51 63.50 -18.93
C GLY A 102 29.74 62.79 -20.05
N GLY A 103 29.35 63.58 -21.05
CA GLY A 103 28.54 63.17 -22.18
C GLY A 103 29.13 62.00 -22.96
N GLN A 104 28.39 60.89 -22.98
CA GLN A 104 28.61 59.78 -23.89
C GLN A 104 28.06 60.15 -25.26
N LEU A 105 28.93 60.13 -26.28
CA LEU A 105 28.51 60.12 -27.68
C LEU A 105 27.58 58.92 -27.91
N HIS A 106 26.36 59.20 -28.38
CA HIS A 106 25.39 58.20 -28.78
C HIS A 106 25.94 57.35 -29.93
N ALA A 107 26.42 56.15 -29.62
CA ALA A 107 26.65 55.12 -30.63
C ALA A 107 25.31 54.78 -31.31
N PRO A 108 25.30 54.52 -32.63
CA PRO A 108 24.09 54.13 -33.35
C PRO A 108 23.47 52.89 -32.69
N PRO A 109 22.13 52.82 -32.57
CA PRO A 109 21.44 51.74 -31.87
C PRO A 109 21.84 50.41 -32.50
N SER A 110 22.56 49.59 -31.72
CA SER A 110 22.90 48.24 -32.13
C SER A 110 21.60 47.46 -32.32
N LYS A 111 21.47 46.80 -33.48
CA LYS A 111 20.29 45.98 -33.78
C LYS A 111 20.04 45.04 -32.60
N PRO A 112 18.83 45.02 -32.00
CA PRO A 112 18.56 44.22 -30.83
C PRO A 112 18.85 42.76 -31.17
N LYS A 113 19.91 42.21 -30.55
CA LYS A 113 20.20 40.77 -30.59
C LYS A 113 19.06 40.09 -29.85
N VAL A 114 18.11 39.54 -30.61
CA VAL A 114 17.02 38.74 -30.05
C VAL A 114 17.66 37.54 -29.37
N SER A 115 17.67 37.52 -28.04
CA SER A 115 18.14 36.36 -27.30
C SER A 115 17.26 35.17 -27.68
N PRO A 116 17.85 34.01 -28.03
CA PRO A 116 17.06 32.81 -28.30
C PRO A 116 16.22 32.49 -27.07
N VAL A 117 14.93 32.24 -27.28
CA VAL A 117 14.01 31.81 -26.22
C VAL A 117 14.52 30.47 -25.69
N LYS A 118 15.14 30.49 -24.51
CA LYS A 118 15.53 29.26 -23.82
C LYS A 118 14.25 28.61 -23.30
N SER A 119 13.71 27.64 -24.02
CA SER A 119 12.69 26.76 -23.44
C SER A 119 13.40 25.87 -22.41
N ASN A 120 13.07 26.00 -21.12
CA ASN A 120 13.48 25.05 -20.07
C ASN A 120 12.78 23.68 -20.22
N ASP A 121 12.42 23.31 -21.45
CA ASP A 121 11.68 22.09 -21.70
C ASP A 121 12.65 20.90 -21.78
N PRO A 122 12.28 19.76 -21.17
CA PRO A 122 13.00 18.52 -21.37
C PRO A 122 13.06 18.17 -22.86
N PRO A 123 14.15 17.54 -23.34
CA PRO A 123 14.19 16.90 -24.66
C PRO A 123 12.98 15.96 -24.84
N GLY A 124 12.46 15.86 -26.06
CA GLY A 124 11.21 15.13 -26.33
C GLY A 124 11.21 13.69 -25.80
N TRP A 125 12.34 12.98 -25.87
CA TRP A 125 12.45 11.61 -25.38
C TRP A 125 12.28 11.48 -23.85
N PHE A 126 12.67 12.49 -23.06
CA PHE A 126 12.43 12.52 -21.60
C PHE A 126 10.94 12.54 -21.27
N ARG A 127 10.12 13.13 -22.13
CA ARG A 127 8.65 13.16 -21.95
C ARG A 127 8.03 11.76 -22.00
N HIS A 128 8.74 10.80 -22.60
CA HIS A 128 8.30 9.41 -22.76
C HIS A 128 8.95 8.44 -21.77
N LEU A 129 9.76 8.91 -20.81
CA LEU A 129 10.37 8.03 -19.81
C LEU A 129 9.35 7.27 -18.94
N HIS A 130 8.12 7.79 -18.78
CA HIS A 130 7.04 7.09 -18.09
C HIS A 130 6.72 5.72 -18.70
N TRP A 131 7.03 5.48 -19.98
CA TRP A 131 6.90 4.17 -20.60
C TRP A 131 7.78 3.10 -19.97
N LEU A 132 8.86 3.46 -19.26
CA LEU A 132 9.65 2.47 -18.50
C LEU A 132 8.83 1.78 -17.40
N LEU A 133 7.74 2.39 -16.93
CA LEU A 133 6.83 1.74 -15.97
C LEU A 133 6.15 0.50 -16.57
N ILE A 134 5.94 0.44 -17.89
CA ILE A 134 5.41 -0.77 -18.53
C ILE A 134 6.43 -1.92 -18.47
N ALA A 135 7.73 -1.59 -18.57
CA ALA A 135 8.79 -2.59 -18.46
C ALA A 135 8.86 -3.14 -17.02
N ALA A 136 8.55 -2.32 -16.02
CA ALA A 136 8.44 -2.77 -14.63
C ALA A 136 7.29 -3.77 -14.42
N LEU A 137 6.31 -3.89 -15.33
CA LEU A 137 5.24 -4.89 -15.29
C LEU A 137 5.64 -6.24 -15.92
N ILE A 138 6.82 -6.34 -16.54
CA ILE A 138 7.28 -7.60 -17.17
C ILE A 138 7.37 -8.76 -16.16
N PRO A 139 7.99 -8.60 -14.96
CA PRO A 139 8.03 -9.67 -13.97
C PRO A 139 6.63 -10.17 -13.58
N LEU A 140 5.68 -9.26 -13.38
CA LEU A 140 4.28 -9.59 -13.12
C LEU A 140 3.65 -10.38 -14.27
N ALA A 141 3.83 -9.93 -15.52
CA ALA A 141 3.30 -10.64 -16.68
C ALA A 141 3.84 -12.07 -16.78
N PHE A 142 5.15 -12.26 -16.60
CA PHE A 142 5.76 -13.59 -16.58
C PHE A 142 5.22 -14.45 -15.42
N SER A 143 5.05 -13.86 -14.23
CA SER A 143 4.52 -14.57 -13.07
C SER A 143 3.08 -15.01 -13.25
N LEU A 144 2.23 -14.18 -13.85
CA LEU A 144 0.81 -14.46 -14.04
C LEU A 144 0.51 -15.39 -15.23
N LEU A 145 1.33 -15.32 -16.29
CA LEU A 145 1.16 -16.15 -17.48
C LEU A 145 1.83 -17.52 -17.36
N ARG A 146 2.80 -17.67 -16.45
CA ARG A 146 3.37 -18.97 -16.14
C ARG A 146 2.32 -19.81 -15.42
N LYS A 147 1.93 -20.94 -16.02
CA LYS A 147 1.14 -21.95 -15.30
C LYS A 147 2.00 -22.48 -14.15
N PRO A 148 1.57 -22.35 -12.88
CA PRO A 148 2.27 -23.02 -11.80
C PRO A 148 2.23 -24.53 -12.10
N SER A 149 3.37 -25.20 -11.96
CA SER A 149 3.35 -26.65 -11.92
C SER A 149 2.82 -27.07 -10.54
N GLU A 150 2.13 -28.20 -10.42
CA GLU A 150 1.73 -28.75 -9.11
C GLU A 150 2.94 -28.84 -8.17
N ALA A 151 4.12 -29.12 -8.73
CA ALA A 151 5.39 -29.15 -8.02
C ALA A 151 5.84 -27.79 -7.42
N ASP A 152 5.28 -26.67 -7.85
CA ASP A 152 5.58 -25.32 -7.35
C ASP A 152 4.70 -24.91 -6.14
N GLU A 153 3.64 -25.67 -5.84
CA GLU A 153 2.72 -25.39 -4.73
C GLU A 153 3.37 -25.59 -3.34
N PRO A 154 2.92 -24.89 -2.29
CA PRO A 154 3.52 -24.99 -0.96
C PRO A 154 3.48 -26.39 -0.35
N ILE A 155 2.36 -27.13 -0.45
CA ILE A 155 2.27 -28.50 0.12
C ILE A 155 3.24 -29.46 -0.54
N PRO A 156 3.25 -29.62 -1.89
CA PRO A 156 4.18 -30.54 -2.52
C PRO A 156 5.65 -30.19 -2.23
N ARG A 157 5.96 -28.89 -2.08
CA ARG A 157 7.31 -28.43 -1.72
C ARG A 157 7.66 -28.75 -0.27
N LEU A 158 6.72 -28.60 0.66
CA LEU A 158 6.91 -29.03 2.06
C LEU A 158 7.13 -30.55 2.12
N LEU A 159 6.29 -31.34 1.45
CA LEU A 159 6.43 -32.80 1.39
C LEU A 159 7.78 -33.23 0.83
N ARG A 160 8.22 -32.66 -0.31
CA ARG A 160 9.58 -32.90 -0.83
C ARG A 160 10.69 -32.49 0.14
N THR A 161 10.48 -31.43 0.92
CA THR A 161 11.45 -31.01 1.94
C THR A 161 11.55 -32.07 3.05
N LEU A 162 10.42 -32.65 3.46
CA LEU A 162 10.36 -33.72 4.46
C LEU A 162 10.97 -35.03 3.94
N GLU A 163 10.62 -35.44 2.71
CA GLU A 163 11.17 -36.65 2.07
C GLU A 163 12.71 -36.62 1.95
N ASN A 164 13.26 -35.43 1.71
CA ASN A 164 14.72 -35.23 1.63
C ASN A 164 15.37 -34.99 3.00
N SER A 165 14.59 -34.91 4.08
CA SER A 165 15.07 -34.70 5.45
C SER A 165 15.26 -36.02 6.20
N ASN A 166 16.00 -35.99 7.30
CA ASN A 166 16.14 -37.15 8.20
C ASN A 166 14.78 -37.46 8.87
N PRO A 167 14.36 -38.73 9.03
CA PRO A 167 13.16 -39.12 9.79
C PRO A 167 12.97 -38.43 11.15
N GLU A 168 14.06 -38.03 11.82
CA GLU A 168 13.98 -37.24 13.06
C GLU A 168 13.30 -35.87 12.88
N VAL A 169 13.51 -35.21 11.73
CA VAL A 169 12.92 -33.90 11.38
C VAL A 169 11.40 -34.05 11.23
N GLU A 170 10.94 -35.10 10.57
CA GLU A 170 9.52 -35.40 10.37
C GLU A 170 8.80 -35.62 11.71
N HIS A 171 9.40 -36.41 12.61
CA HIS A 171 8.86 -36.62 13.95
C HIS A 171 8.78 -35.31 14.75
N ARG A 172 9.79 -34.45 14.66
CA ARG A 172 9.79 -33.15 15.34
C ARG A 172 8.72 -32.20 14.79
N ILE A 173 8.49 -32.20 13.48
CA ILE A 173 7.46 -31.38 12.85
C ILE A 173 6.06 -31.86 13.27
N THR A 174 5.83 -33.17 13.26
CA THR A 174 4.57 -33.76 13.74
C THR A 174 4.33 -33.40 15.20
N ALA A 175 5.34 -33.53 16.06
CA ALA A 175 5.24 -33.12 17.46
C ALA A 175 5.02 -31.61 17.65
N ALA A 176 5.60 -30.77 16.80
CA ALA A 176 5.36 -29.32 16.83
C ALA A 176 3.93 -28.95 16.45
N LEU A 177 3.36 -29.63 15.45
CA LEU A 177 1.96 -29.49 15.04
C LEU A 177 0.99 -29.97 16.14
N GLU A 178 1.26 -31.12 16.77
CA GLU A 178 0.40 -31.68 17.82
C GLU A 178 0.45 -30.90 19.14
N SER A 179 1.56 -30.21 19.43
CA SER A 179 1.79 -29.53 20.72
C SER A 179 1.34 -28.08 20.76
N SER A 180 1.00 -27.47 19.63
CA SER A 180 0.55 -26.07 19.57
C SER A 180 -0.97 -25.99 19.48
N ASN A 181 -1.58 -25.17 20.34
CA ASN A 181 -2.99 -24.77 20.19
C ASN A 181 -3.15 -23.56 19.26
N ASP A 182 -2.03 -22.94 18.87
CA ASP A 182 -1.97 -21.77 18.01
C ASP A 182 -1.34 -22.18 16.65
N PRO A 183 -2.10 -22.13 15.55
CA PRO A 183 -1.61 -22.45 14.21
C PRO A 183 -0.43 -21.58 13.76
N GLU A 184 -0.39 -20.29 14.13
CA GLU A 184 0.67 -19.38 13.71
C GLU A 184 1.99 -19.73 14.42
N ALA A 185 1.91 -19.97 15.74
CA ALA A 185 3.06 -20.42 16.50
C ALA A 185 3.54 -21.82 16.06
N ALA A 186 2.63 -22.71 15.63
CA ALA A 186 3.01 -24.00 15.06
C ALA A 186 3.78 -23.80 13.75
N PHE A 187 3.28 -22.93 12.88
CA PHE A 187 3.86 -22.64 11.58
C PHE A 187 5.29 -22.09 11.69
N GLU A 188 5.55 -21.17 12.62
CA GLU A 188 6.91 -20.67 12.87
C GLU A 188 7.86 -21.76 13.37
N ARG A 189 7.40 -22.62 14.29
CA ARG A 189 8.21 -23.75 14.79
C ARG A 189 8.59 -24.74 13.69
N ILE A 190 7.73 -24.93 12.70
CA ILE A 190 8.06 -25.77 11.53
C ILE A 190 9.32 -25.24 10.85
N PHE A 191 9.40 -23.92 10.60
CA PHE A 191 10.60 -23.34 9.99
C PHE A 191 11.84 -23.43 10.87
N GLU A 192 11.71 -23.39 12.20
CA GLU A 192 12.85 -23.62 13.11
C GLU A 192 13.42 -25.04 12.99
N ILE A 193 12.59 -26.02 12.64
CA ILE A 193 12.96 -27.44 12.52
C ILE A 193 13.48 -27.76 11.10
N LEU A 194 12.92 -27.12 10.08
CA LEU A 194 13.27 -27.39 8.67
C LEU A 194 14.74 -27.09 8.35
N PRO A 195 15.36 -27.90 7.45
CA PRO A 195 16.71 -27.61 6.99
C PRO A 195 16.77 -26.24 6.31
N GLN A 196 17.77 -25.44 6.67
CA GLN A 196 17.94 -24.06 6.18
C GLN A 196 16.76 -23.11 6.45
N HIS A 197 15.83 -23.49 7.34
CA HIS A 197 14.64 -22.72 7.68
C HIS A 197 13.77 -22.35 6.48
N LYS A 198 13.61 -23.25 5.51
CA LYS A 198 12.80 -23.01 4.30
C LYS A 198 12.32 -24.28 3.61
N PHE A 199 11.32 -24.12 2.75
CA PHE A 199 10.88 -25.17 1.84
C PHE A 199 11.85 -25.34 0.67
N ASP A 200 11.86 -26.53 0.08
CA ASP A 200 12.55 -26.83 -1.16
C ASP A 200 12.17 -25.81 -2.25
N GLY A 201 13.16 -25.31 -3.00
CA GLY A 201 12.98 -24.25 -4.00
C GLY A 201 12.71 -22.83 -3.45
N ALA A 202 12.59 -22.63 -2.13
CA ALA A 202 12.40 -21.29 -1.58
C ALA A 202 13.69 -20.48 -1.69
N PHE A 203 13.56 -19.20 -2.04
CA PHE A 203 14.72 -18.37 -2.34
C PHE A 203 15.46 -17.93 -1.07
N LEU A 204 14.72 -17.43 -0.09
CA LEU A 204 15.26 -16.96 1.19
C LEU A 204 14.82 -17.86 2.36
N PRO A 205 15.68 -18.06 3.38
CA PRO A 205 15.27 -18.59 4.69
C PRO A 205 14.17 -17.75 5.37
N ARG A 206 13.34 -18.36 6.24
CA ARG A 206 12.26 -17.68 6.99
C ARG A 206 12.74 -16.43 7.74
N ASN A 207 13.87 -16.54 8.42
CA ASN A 207 14.47 -15.46 9.22
C ASN A 207 15.44 -14.55 8.44
N SER A 208 15.46 -14.64 7.10
CA SER A 208 16.38 -13.85 6.28
C SER A 208 16.08 -12.36 6.33
N LYS A 209 17.12 -11.54 6.45
CA LYS A 209 17.05 -10.07 6.33
C LYS A 209 17.34 -9.56 4.91
N LEU A 210 17.60 -10.45 3.94
CA LEU A 210 17.96 -10.04 2.57
C LEU A 210 16.84 -9.29 1.84
N HIS A 211 15.58 -9.44 2.24
CA HIS A 211 14.48 -8.64 1.69
C HIS A 211 14.66 -7.13 1.94
N TRP A 212 15.37 -6.71 2.99
CA TRP A 212 15.75 -5.30 3.20
C TRP A 212 16.74 -4.79 2.16
N LEU A 213 17.63 -5.65 1.65
CA LEU A 213 18.49 -5.29 0.53
C LEU A 213 17.66 -5.08 -0.73
N PHE A 214 16.66 -5.91 -0.99
CA PHE A 214 15.74 -5.73 -2.13
C PHE A 214 14.94 -4.43 -2.00
N ALA A 215 14.50 -4.08 -0.79
CA ALA A 215 13.87 -2.79 -0.52
C ALA A 215 14.80 -1.61 -0.85
N GLY A 216 16.06 -1.67 -0.40
CA GLY A 216 17.06 -0.64 -0.70
C GLY A 216 17.38 -0.52 -2.20
N LEU A 217 17.49 -1.65 -2.90
CA LEU A 217 17.68 -1.68 -4.35
C LEU A 217 16.47 -1.10 -5.10
N SER A 218 15.26 -1.51 -4.72
CA SER A 218 14.02 -0.96 -5.30
C SER A 218 13.91 0.54 -5.07
N ALA A 219 14.12 1.00 -3.83
CA ALA A 219 14.13 2.43 -3.50
C ALA A 219 15.13 3.21 -4.35
N THR A 220 16.33 2.67 -4.56
CA THR A 220 17.36 3.29 -5.40
C THR A 220 16.90 3.37 -6.86
N VAL A 221 16.38 2.28 -7.43
CA VAL A 221 15.90 2.24 -8.82
C VAL A 221 14.76 3.23 -9.05
N PHE A 222 13.74 3.23 -8.18
CA PHE A 222 12.60 4.14 -8.30
C PHE A 222 13.01 5.59 -8.04
N LEU A 223 13.92 5.87 -7.12
CA LEU A 223 14.42 7.22 -6.89
C LEU A 223 15.21 7.73 -8.11
N ILE A 224 16.07 6.91 -8.72
CA ILE A 224 16.79 7.28 -9.96
C ILE A 224 15.81 7.52 -11.09
N PHE A 225 14.78 6.69 -11.21
CA PHE A 225 13.73 6.84 -12.22
C PHE A 225 12.96 8.16 -12.05
N ILE A 226 12.45 8.43 -10.84
CA ILE A 226 11.71 9.67 -10.53
C ILE A 226 12.63 10.89 -10.67
N TYR A 227 13.89 10.79 -10.24
CA TYR A 227 14.88 11.86 -10.39
C TYR A 227 15.16 12.16 -11.86
N SER A 228 15.26 11.13 -12.70
CA SER A 228 15.45 11.28 -14.14
C SER A 228 14.28 12.03 -14.79
N LEU A 229 13.06 11.79 -14.32
CA LEU A 229 11.87 12.56 -14.70
C LEU A 229 11.87 14.00 -14.15
N SER A 230 12.67 14.29 -13.11
CA SER A 230 12.78 15.61 -12.48
C SER A 230 13.98 16.47 -12.91
N LEU A 231 14.88 15.97 -13.78
CA LEU A 231 16.17 16.60 -14.14
C LEU A 231 16.09 18.05 -14.68
N PHE A 232 14.89 18.55 -14.98
CA PHE A 232 14.65 19.91 -15.46
C PHE A 232 14.10 20.84 -14.38
N GLY A 233 14.37 20.54 -13.11
CA GLY A 233 14.01 21.38 -11.97
C GLY A 233 12.52 21.38 -11.64
N THR A 234 11.78 20.35 -12.05
CA THR A 234 10.33 20.25 -11.79
C THR A 234 10.01 19.93 -10.33
N ALA A 235 10.90 19.23 -9.63
CA ALA A 235 10.77 18.87 -8.23
C ALA A 235 12.14 18.78 -7.54
N ASP A 236 12.20 19.13 -6.26
CA ASP A 236 13.39 18.94 -5.42
C ASP A 236 13.55 17.44 -5.07
N PRO A 237 14.68 16.79 -5.45
CA PRO A 237 14.92 15.38 -5.17
C PRO A 237 14.88 15.03 -3.68
N LYS A 238 15.36 15.94 -2.83
CA LYS A 238 15.35 15.72 -1.37
C LYS A 238 13.91 15.65 -0.86
N ARG A 239 13.04 16.51 -1.37
CA ARG A 239 11.62 16.53 -1.02
C ARG A 239 10.92 15.26 -1.49
N LEU A 240 11.20 14.79 -2.71
CA LEU A 240 10.69 13.51 -3.24
C LEU A 240 11.08 12.32 -2.36
N LEU A 241 12.35 12.24 -1.94
CA LEU A 241 12.81 11.21 -1.01
C LEU A 241 12.04 11.26 0.32
N TRP A 242 11.88 12.44 0.91
CA TRP A 242 11.14 12.59 2.17
C TRP A 242 9.66 12.18 2.06
N ILE A 243 9.01 12.48 0.94
CA ILE A 243 7.61 12.08 0.70
C ILE A 243 7.48 10.55 0.62
N GLY A 244 8.41 9.90 -0.10
CA GLY A 244 8.45 8.45 -0.16
C GLY A 244 8.70 7.83 1.22
N LEU A 245 9.70 8.32 1.97
CA LEU A 245 9.99 7.87 3.33
C LEU A 245 8.81 8.08 4.27
N PHE A 246 8.17 9.25 4.24
CA PHE A 246 7.00 9.55 5.07
C PHE A 246 5.86 8.56 4.81
N THR A 247 5.52 8.32 3.54
CA THR A 247 4.40 7.46 3.18
C THR A 247 4.72 5.99 3.48
N GLY A 248 5.94 5.54 3.17
CA GLY A 248 6.39 4.19 3.46
C GLY A 248 6.53 3.87 4.96
N THR A 249 6.65 4.89 5.82
CA THR A 249 6.74 4.69 7.27
C THR A 249 5.45 5.07 7.96
N VAL A 250 5.19 6.37 8.10
CA VAL A 250 4.01 6.92 8.78
C VAL A 250 2.72 6.46 8.11
N GLY A 251 2.67 6.45 6.77
CA GLY A 251 1.48 6.00 6.04
C GLY A 251 1.14 4.53 6.30
N VAL A 252 2.13 3.63 6.24
CA VAL A 252 1.94 2.20 6.52
C VAL A 252 1.61 1.95 7.99
N LEU A 253 2.28 2.61 8.93
CA LEU A 253 1.95 2.51 10.36
C LEU A 253 0.52 2.99 10.66
N MET A 254 0.08 4.05 9.98
CA MET A 254 -1.29 4.54 10.10
C MET A 254 -2.31 3.51 9.61
N LEU A 255 -2.03 2.78 8.52
CA LEU A 255 -2.89 1.68 8.08
C LEU A 255 -2.96 0.54 9.08
N PHE A 256 -1.83 0.10 9.63
CA PHE A 256 -1.82 -0.94 10.66
C PHE A 256 -2.58 -0.50 11.91
N LEU A 257 -2.50 0.77 12.29
CA LEU A 257 -3.30 1.30 13.38
C LEU A 257 -4.81 1.20 13.06
N PHE A 258 -5.23 1.56 11.85
CA PHE A 258 -6.63 1.44 11.46
C PHE A 258 -7.11 -0.01 11.44
N GLN A 259 -6.30 -0.94 10.92
CA GLN A 259 -6.60 -2.37 10.93
C GLN A 259 -6.72 -2.90 12.37
N TYR A 260 -5.75 -2.56 13.23
CA TYR A 260 -5.78 -2.94 14.64
C TYR A 260 -7.02 -2.44 15.37
N ILE A 261 -7.41 -1.16 15.18
CA ILE A 261 -8.64 -0.62 15.80
C ILE A 261 -9.87 -1.33 15.23
N ALA A 262 -9.90 -1.61 13.93
CA ALA A 262 -11.02 -2.30 13.30
C ALA A 262 -11.20 -3.73 13.83
N ASP A 263 -10.09 -4.43 14.08
CA ASP A 263 -10.09 -5.77 14.68
C ASP A 263 -10.47 -5.71 16.17
N ALA A 264 -9.88 -4.78 16.94
CA ALA A 264 -10.16 -4.62 18.36
C ALA A 264 -11.62 -4.20 18.66
N THR A 265 -12.32 -3.65 17.67
CA THR A 265 -13.74 -3.26 17.77
C THR A 265 -14.69 -4.32 17.23
N TYR A 266 -14.16 -5.49 16.83
CA TYR A 266 -14.98 -6.58 16.34
C TYR A 266 -15.93 -7.11 17.44
N GLY A 267 -17.15 -7.50 17.04
CA GLY A 267 -18.20 -7.94 17.97
C GLY A 267 -18.87 -6.82 18.79
N VAL A 268 -18.24 -5.65 18.94
CA VAL A 268 -18.81 -4.54 19.73
C VAL A 268 -19.83 -3.76 18.91
N THR A 269 -20.97 -3.42 19.52
CA THR A 269 -22.01 -2.56 18.92
C THR A 269 -22.29 -1.38 19.82
N LEU A 270 -22.03 -0.17 19.32
CA LEU A 270 -22.31 1.09 20.02
C LEU A 270 -23.57 1.73 19.45
N ILE A 271 -24.53 2.07 20.31
CA ILE A 271 -25.80 2.70 19.91
C ILE A 271 -25.78 4.16 20.36
N GLY A 272 -26.02 5.10 19.44
CA GLY A 272 -26.17 6.53 19.75
C GLY A 272 -26.03 7.43 18.54
N ARG A 273 -26.03 8.75 18.76
CA ARG A 273 -26.09 9.79 17.70
C ARG A 273 -24.85 10.69 17.65
N SER A 274 -23.80 10.39 18.42
CA SER A 274 -22.60 11.22 18.45
C SER A 274 -21.73 11.02 17.21
N VAL A 275 -20.93 12.03 16.86
CA VAL A 275 -19.94 11.94 15.77
C VAL A 275 -18.94 10.80 16.01
N LEU A 276 -18.60 10.52 17.27
CA LEU A 276 -17.74 9.39 17.65
C LEU A 276 -18.33 8.04 17.23
N ILE A 277 -19.66 7.89 17.30
CA ILE A 277 -20.34 6.66 16.88
C ILE A 277 -20.31 6.52 15.35
N ILE A 278 -20.46 7.62 14.61
CA ILE A 278 -20.27 7.62 13.15
C ILE A 278 -18.85 7.17 12.80
N PHE A 279 -17.83 7.73 13.46
CA PHE A 279 -16.44 7.32 13.27
C PHE A 279 -16.21 5.83 13.61
N PHE A 280 -16.77 5.37 14.73
CA PHE A 280 -16.74 3.94 15.11
C PHE A 280 -17.32 3.05 14.00
N TYR A 281 -18.47 3.42 13.43
CA TYR A 281 -19.07 2.65 12.33
C TYR A 281 -18.27 2.72 11.03
N ILE A 282 -17.57 3.83 10.76
CA ILE A 282 -16.64 3.92 9.63
C ILE A 282 -15.49 2.93 9.82
N VAL A 283 -14.85 2.91 10.99
CA VAL A 283 -13.76 1.97 11.30
C VAL A 283 -14.25 0.52 11.25
N LYS A 284 -15.44 0.24 11.78
CA LYS A 284 -16.07 -1.09 11.70
C LYS A 284 -16.37 -1.50 10.26
N PHE A 285 -16.82 -0.58 9.41
CA PHE A 285 -17.04 -0.84 8.00
C PHE A 285 -15.73 -1.14 7.25
N ILE A 286 -14.65 -0.44 7.60
CA ILE A 286 -13.30 -0.76 7.11
C ILE A 286 -12.91 -2.18 7.52
N GLY A 287 -13.03 -2.54 8.80
CA GLY A 287 -12.72 -3.90 9.27
C GLY A 287 -13.60 -5.00 8.65
N PHE A 288 -14.87 -4.71 8.42
CA PHE A 288 -15.74 -5.60 7.64
C PHE A 288 -15.22 -5.77 6.20
N SER A 289 -14.83 -4.67 5.55
CA SER A 289 -14.33 -4.69 4.18
C SER A 289 -13.00 -5.45 4.06
N TYR A 290 -12.10 -5.31 5.03
CA TYR A 290 -10.85 -6.09 5.07
C TYR A 290 -11.12 -7.59 5.17
N ARG A 291 -12.02 -8.01 6.06
CA ARG A 291 -12.39 -9.43 6.19
C ARG A 291 -13.09 -9.96 4.95
N ALA A 292 -13.99 -9.17 4.35
CA ALA A 292 -14.59 -9.49 3.06
C ALA A 292 -13.52 -9.70 1.97
N ALA A 293 -12.46 -8.88 1.99
CA ALA A 293 -11.34 -8.95 1.06
C ALA A 293 -10.47 -10.19 1.27
N THR A 294 -10.19 -10.61 2.50
CA THR A 294 -9.23 -11.68 2.80
C THR A 294 -9.86 -13.07 2.95
N ASP A 295 -11.13 -13.16 3.33
CA ASP A 295 -11.82 -14.43 3.57
C ASP A 295 -11.93 -15.27 2.28
N PRO A 296 -11.35 -16.49 2.23
CA PRO A 296 -11.25 -17.31 1.02
C PRO A 296 -12.62 -17.71 0.46
N ASP A 297 -13.64 -17.86 1.31
CA ASP A 297 -14.97 -18.35 0.96
C ASP A 297 -15.83 -17.28 0.27
N ASN A 298 -15.46 -16.01 0.42
CA ASN A 298 -16.21 -14.92 -0.18
C ASN A 298 -16.12 -14.91 -1.69
N GLY A 299 -17.26 -14.85 -2.37
CA GLY A 299 -17.34 -14.74 -3.84
C GLY A 299 -16.66 -13.49 -4.41
N PHE A 300 -16.60 -13.40 -5.74
CA PHE A 300 -15.96 -12.29 -6.46
C PHE A 300 -16.49 -10.92 -6.01
N LEU A 301 -17.82 -10.73 -5.97
CA LEU A 301 -18.42 -9.43 -5.70
C LEU A 301 -18.09 -8.91 -4.30
N LEU A 302 -18.17 -9.77 -3.29
CA LEU A 302 -17.91 -9.38 -1.91
C LEU A 302 -16.40 -9.13 -1.68
N SER A 303 -15.54 -9.94 -2.30
CA SER A 303 -14.10 -9.71 -2.32
C SER A 303 -13.76 -8.37 -3.01
N PHE A 304 -14.40 -8.07 -4.14
CA PHE A 304 -14.23 -6.81 -4.87
C PHE A 304 -14.63 -5.60 -4.05
N VAL A 305 -15.80 -5.65 -3.41
CA VAL A 305 -16.24 -4.58 -2.50
C VAL A 305 -15.24 -4.43 -1.35
N GLY A 306 -14.77 -5.54 -0.77
CA GLY A 306 -13.79 -5.55 0.30
C GLY A 306 -12.45 -4.91 -0.11
N PHE A 307 -11.87 -5.33 -1.23
CA PHE A 307 -10.61 -4.78 -1.73
C PHE A 307 -10.75 -3.33 -2.21
N THR A 308 -11.88 -2.93 -2.81
CA THR A 308 -12.10 -1.55 -3.24
C THR A 308 -12.35 -0.61 -2.05
N LEU A 309 -13.32 -0.91 -1.18
CA LEU A 309 -13.74 0.02 -0.12
C LEU A 309 -12.95 -0.13 1.18
N GLY A 310 -12.32 -1.28 1.41
CA GLY A 310 -11.43 -1.53 2.55
C GLY A 310 -9.99 -1.17 2.19
N VAL A 311 -9.30 -2.11 1.53
CA VAL A 311 -7.86 -2.02 1.22
C VAL A 311 -7.57 -0.80 0.33
N GLY A 312 -8.07 -0.81 -0.90
CA GLY A 312 -7.80 0.19 -1.92
C GLY A 312 -8.14 1.62 -1.47
N PHE A 313 -9.31 1.85 -0.89
CA PHE A 313 -9.68 3.17 -0.37
C PHE A 313 -8.72 3.64 0.73
N CYS A 314 -8.47 2.82 1.75
CA CYS A 314 -7.59 3.21 2.85
C CYS A 314 -6.18 3.50 2.36
N GLU A 315 -5.63 2.64 1.52
CA GLU A 315 -4.27 2.81 1.02
C GLU A 315 -4.13 4.04 0.11
N GLU A 316 -5.04 4.24 -0.85
CA GLU A 316 -4.96 5.37 -1.76
C GLU A 316 -5.17 6.71 -1.03
N VAL A 317 -6.00 6.74 0.03
CA VAL A 317 -6.11 7.91 0.90
C VAL A 317 -4.78 8.16 1.64
N CYS A 318 -4.16 7.13 2.22
CA CYS A 318 -2.87 7.26 2.92
C CYS A 318 -1.77 7.81 2.00
N LYS A 319 -1.70 7.29 0.77
CA LYS A 319 -0.75 7.74 -0.27
C LYS A 319 -1.08 9.16 -0.77
N ALA A 320 -2.34 9.59 -0.71
CA ALA A 320 -2.74 10.93 -1.11
C ALA A 320 -2.41 12.02 -0.05
N VAL A 321 -2.20 11.65 1.23
CA VAL A 321 -1.98 12.62 2.32
C VAL A 321 -0.91 13.68 2.00
N PRO A 322 0.32 13.33 1.53
CA PRO A 322 1.33 14.33 1.21
C PRO A 322 0.91 15.29 0.08
N LEU A 323 0.08 14.80 -0.85
CA LEU A 323 -0.43 15.59 -1.98
C LEU A 323 -1.45 16.62 -1.51
N LEU A 324 -2.39 16.18 -0.66
CA LEU A 324 -3.45 17.02 -0.10
C LEU A 324 -2.86 18.10 0.82
N PHE A 325 -1.90 17.71 1.67
CA PHE A 325 -1.19 18.67 2.52
C PHE A 325 -0.49 19.74 1.70
N LYS A 326 0.21 19.37 0.62
CA LYS A 326 0.87 20.35 -0.23
C LYS A 326 -0.12 21.25 -0.97
N HIS A 327 -1.22 20.70 -1.48
CA HIS A 327 -2.25 21.48 -2.15
C HIS A 327 -2.84 22.55 -1.23
N SER A 328 -3.05 22.21 0.05
CA SER A 328 -3.52 23.14 1.08
C SER A 328 -2.60 24.35 1.30
N GLN A 329 -1.33 24.26 0.91
CA GLN A 329 -0.37 25.37 1.01
C GLN A 329 -0.48 26.37 -0.15
N GLN A 330 -1.40 26.16 -1.11
CA GLN A 330 -1.63 27.03 -2.28
C GLN A 330 -0.38 27.31 -3.14
N GLU A 331 0.66 26.47 -3.04
CA GLU A 331 1.83 26.57 -3.91
C GLU A 331 1.42 26.23 -5.36
N SER A 332 1.48 27.20 -6.27
CA SER A 332 1.20 26.97 -7.69
C SER A 332 2.21 25.95 -8.24
N GLN A 333 1.69 24.86 -8.80
CA GLN A 333 2.51 23.74 -9.25
C GLN A 333 2.20 23.36 -10.67
N SER A 334 3.24 22.87 -11.35
CA SER A 334 3.03 22.14 -12.59
C SER A 334 2.47 20.75 -12.28
N TRP A 335 1.66 20.23 -13.20
CA TRP A 335 1.18 18.85 -13.14
C TRP A 335 2.31 17.83 -13.03
N ARG A 336 3.50 18.14 -13.57
CA ARG A 336 4.70 17.31 -13.48
C ARG A 336 5.18 17.18 -12.04
N ASN A 337 5.17 18.28 -11.28
CA ASN A 337 5.56 18.24 -9.87
C ASN A 337 4.56 17.41 -9.05
N ALA A 338 3.25 17.62 -9.26
CA ALA A 338 2.21 16.83 -8.60
C ALA A 338 2.35 15.33 -8.92
N PHE A 339 2.52 14.98 -10.20
CA PHE A 339 2.75 13.60 -10.66
C PHE A 339 3.97 12.95 -9.99
N LEU A 340 5.11 13.66 -9.92
CA LEU A 340 6.34 13.16 -9.28
C LEU A 340 6.15 12.94 -7.77
N TRP A 341 5.42 13.82 -7.09
CA TRP A 341 5.07 13.64 -5.68
C TRP A 341 4.18 12.42 -5.49
N GLY A 342 3.18 12.23 -6.35
CA GLY A 342 2.29 11.06 -6.30
C GLY A 342 3.05 9.76 -6.47
N MET A 343 3.95 9.68 -7.46
CA MET A 343 4.82 8.53 -7.65
C MET A 343 5.76 8.29 -6.47
N ALA A 344 6.39 9.34 -5.93
CA ALA A 344 7.33 9.18 -4.81
C ALA A 344 6.63 8.66 -3.55
N SER A 345 5.46 9.21 -3.22
CA SER A 345 4.65 8.78 -2.08
C SER A 345 4.29 7.30 -2.17
N SER A 346 3.73 6.89 -3.29
CA SER A 346 3.25 5.53 -3.49
C SER A 346 4.36 4.50 -3.78
N ALA A 347 5.50 4.91 -4.36
CA ALA A 347 6.67 4.04 -4.43
C ALA A 347 7.20 3.71 -3.02
N GLY A 348 7.26 4.72 -2.14
CA GLY A 348 7.61 4.51 -0.74
C GLY A 348 6.65 3.56 -0.03
N PHE A 349 5.35 3.73 -0.26
CA PHE A 349 4.32 2.82 0.24
C PHE A 349 4.52 1.38 -0.26
N GLY A 350 4.61 1.18 -1.57
CA GLY A 350 4.73 -0.15 -2.17
C GLY A 350 6.01 -0.89 -1.77
N ILE A 351 7.12 -0.16 -1.54
CA ILE A 351 8.37 -0.78 -1.05
C ILE A 351 8.18 -1.29 0.38
N SER A 352 7.55 -0.50 1.25
CA SER A 352 7.27 -0.93 2.63
C SER A 352 6.28 -2.09 2.68
N GLU A 353 5.26 -2.07 1.83
CA GLU A 353 4.33 -3.18 1.68
C GLU A 353 5.07 -4.46 1.25
N ALA A 354 5.96 -4.37 0.25
CA ALA A 354 6.80 -5.49 -0.19
C ALA A 354 7.71 -6.04 0.93
N VAL A 355 8.22 -5.19 1.83
CA VAL A 355 9.00 -5.62 3.01
C VAL A 355 8.13 -6.45 3.96
N VAL A 356 6.94 -5.95 4.29
CA VAL A 356 6.00 -6.63 5.19
C VAL A 356 5.62 -8.01 4.64
N TYR A 357 5.23 -8.06 3.36
CA TYR A 357 4.90 -9.31 2.69
C TYR A 357 6.10 -10.27 2.58
N ALA A 358 7.29 -9.75 2.28
CA ALA A 358 8.48 -10.59 2.22
C ALA A 358 8.78 -11.25 3.57
N GLY A 359 8.73 -10.46 4.65
CA GLY A 359 8.95 -10.95 6.01
C GLY A 359 7.90 -11.96 6.47
N GLY A 360 6.61 -11.63 6.30
CA GLY A 360 5.51 -12.43 6.82
C GLY A 360 5.11 -13.62 5.96
N GLN A 361 5.19 -13.51 4.63
CA GLN A 361 4.55 -14.46 3.71
C GLN A 361 5.49 -15.14 2.70
N TYR A 362 6.66 -14.56 2.36
CA TYR A 362 7.50 -15.10 1.28
C TYR A 362 8.80 -15.74 1.75
N ASN A 363 9.43 -15.21 2.80
CA ASN A 363 10.62 -15.82 3.35
C ASN A 363 10.30 -17.24 3.84
N GLY A 364 11.14 -18.20 3.46
CA GLY A 364 10.95 -19.61 3.76
C GLY A 364 10.03 -20.35 2.78
N ILE A 365 9.18 -19.63 2.03
CA ILE A 365 8.07 -20.23 1.28
C ILE A 365 8.24 -20.03 -0.23
N SER A 366 8.46 -18.81 -0.70
CA SER A 366 8.32 -18.48 -2.12
C SER A 366 9.65 -18.51 -2.88
N SER A 367 9.56 -18.74 -4.20
CA SER A 367 10.69 -18.67 -5.13
C SER A 367 11.12 -17.22 -5.39
N SER A 368 12.25 -17.01 -6.08
CA SER A 368 12.82 -15.66 -6.31
C SER A 368 11.91 -14.74 -7.13
N GLY A 369 11.04 -15.29 -7.97
CA GLY A 369 10.15 -14.54 -8.84
C GLY A 369 9.22 -13.58 -8.09
N ILE A 370 8.70 -13.99 -6.92
CA ILE A 370 7.77 -13.14 -6.14
C ILE A 370 8.45 -11.85 -5.68
N TYR A 371 9.75 -11.89 -5.36
CA TYR A 371 10.49 -10.72 -4.92
C TYR A 371 10.64 -9.70 -6.05
N LEU A 372 10.83 -10.16 -7.29
CA LEU A 372 10.84 -9.26 -8.45
C LEU A 372 9.46 -8.64 -8.69
N VAL A 373 8.40 -9.45 -8.61
CA VAL A 373 7.02 -8.94 -8.76
C VAL A 373 6.72 -7.89 -7.69
N ARG A 374 7.01 -8.19 -6.43
CA ARG A 374 6.67 -7.33 -5.29
C ARG A 374 7.52 -6.07 -5.22
N PHE A 375 8.84 -6.18 -5.37
CA PHE A 375 9.73 -5.02 -5.25
C PHE A 375 9.84 -4.19 -6.54
N ILE A 376 9.36 -4.67 -7.70
CA ILE A 376 9.41 -3.91 -8.95
C ILE A 376 8.01 -3.67 -9.51
N SER A 377 7.25 -4.72 -9.83
CA SER A 377 5.95 -4.57 -10.50
C SER A 377 4.88 -3.96 -9.61
N CYS A 378 4.74 -4.42 -8.37
CA CYS A 378 3.77 -3.85 -7.42
C CYS A 378 4.13 -2.40 -7.05
N VAL A 379 5.40 -2.10 -6.80
CA VAL A 379 5.88 -0.72 -6.55
C VAL A 379 5.55 0.20 -7.73
N ALA A 380 5.76 -0.26 -8.98
CA ALA A 380 5.38 0.50 -10.16
C ALA A 380 3.86 0.69 -10.23
N LEU A 381 3.07 -0.34 -9.94
CA LEU A 381 1.61 -0.26 -10.00
C LEU A 381 1.04 0.74 -8.98
N HIS A 382 1.56 0.74 -7.75
CA HIS A 382 1.25 1.79 -6.77
C HIS A 382 1.66 3.18 -7.27
N ALA A 383 2.86 3.31 -7.85
CA ALA A 383 3.34 4.56 -8.44
C ALA A 383 2.39 5.12 -9.51
N LEU A 384 1.84 4.23 -10.36
CA LEU A 384 0.87 4.60 -11.41
C LEU A 384 -0.42 5.15 -10.82
N TRP A 385 -0.99 4.47 -9.81
CA TRP A 385 -2.27 4.83 -9.22
C TRP A 385 -2.25 6.20 -8.54
N THR A 386 -1.34 6.41 -7.60
CA THR A 386 -1.25 7.69 -6.89
C THR A 386 -0.68 8.80 -7.78
N GLY A 387 0.20 8.47 -8.74
CA GLY A 387 0.61 9.42 -9.78
C GLY A 387 -0.57 9.96 -10.60
N SER A 388 -1.51 9.08 -10.96
CA SER A 388 -2.74 9.45 -11.68
C SER A 388 -3.72 10.25 -10.82
N ALA A 389 -3.82 9.93 -9.53
CA ALA A 389 -4.58 10.72 -8.56
C ALA A 389 -4.01 12.14 -8.43
N ALA A 390 -2.69 12.28 -8.34
CA ALA A 390 -2.02 13.57 -8.23
C ALA A 390 -2.25 14.47 -9.46
N ILE A 391 -2.26 13.90 -10.65
CA ILE A 391 -2.64 14.61 -11.88
C ILE A 391 -4.09 15.11 -11.78
N THR A 392 -4.99 14.28 -11.29
CA THR A 392 -6.42 14.62 -11.15
C THR A 392 -6.62 15.77 -10.16
N ILE A 393 -5.94 15.74 -9.00
CA ILE A 393 -5.90 16.84 -8.02
C ILE A 393 -5.47 18.15 -8.71
N GLN A 394 -4.41 18.11 -9.52
CA GLN A 394 -3.91 19.29 -10.20
C GLN A 394 -4.88 19.82 -11.28
N GLN A 395 -5.54 18.93 -12.02
CA GLN A 395 -6.51 19.33 -13.06
C GLN A 395 -7.83 19.86 -12.49
N LYS A 396 -8.14 19.49 -11.24
CA LYS A 396 -9.40 19.82 -10.56
C LYS A 396 -9.13 20.42 -9.17
N PRO A 397 -8.43 21.57 -9.09
CA PRO A 397 -8.10 22.19 -7.80
C PRO A 397 -9.36 22.54 -6.99
N ASP A 398 -10.45 22.91 -7.67
CA ASP A 398 -11.74 23.24 -7.03
C ASP A 398 -12.37 22.05 -6.30
N TRP A 399 -11.98 20.81 -6.63
CA TRP A 399 -12.47 19.63 -5.91
C TRP A 399 -11.83 19.51 -4.53
N VAL A 400 -10.61 20.03 -4.34
CA VAL A 400 -9.90 19.97 -3.05
C VAL A 400 -10.14 21.23 -2.23
N ASN A 401 -10.44 22.36 -2.87
CA ASN A 401 -10.77 23.64 -2.22
C ASN A 401 -12.27 23.75 -1.96
N THR A 402 -12.80 22.91 -1.06
CA THR A 402 -14.21 22.92 -0.65
C THR A 402 -14.38 23.39 0.78
N ASP A 403 -15.48 24.10 1.08
CA ASP A 403 -15.73 24.66 2.40
C ASP A 403 -16.26 23.61 3.41
N GLY A 404 -16.92 22.55 2.93
CA GLY A 404 -17.53 21.50 3.76
C GLY A 404 -16.74 20.20 3.82
N TRP A 405 -16.70 19.55 5.00
CA TRP A 405 -16.01 18.25 5.16
C TRP A 405 -16.65 17.11 4.34
N PHE A 406 -17.98 17.13 4.19
CA PHE A 406 -18.70 16.15 3.37
C PHE A 406 -18.37 16.30 1.89
N GLU A 407 -18.31 17.54 1.40
CA GLU A 407 -17.95 17.86 0.02
C GLU A 407 -16.50 17.48 -0.25
N TYR A 408 -15.61 17.76 0.70
CA TYR A 408 -14.22 17.34 0.66
C TYR A 408 -14.09 15.82 0.56
N GLY A 409 -14.81 15.08 1.41
CA GLY A 409 -14.83 13.61 1.37
C GLY A 409 -15.36 13.06 0.04
N ALA A 410 -16.45 13.61 -0.49
CA ALA A 410 -17.01 13.21 -1.77
C ALA A 410 -16.06 13.54 -2.94
N SER A 411 -15.39 14.69 -2.89
CA SER A 411 -14.37 15.08 -3.87
C SER A 411 -13.15 14.18 -3.80
N LEU A 412 -12.65 13.86 -2.61
CA LEU A 412 -11.55 12.93 -2.42
C LEU A 412 -11.89 11.55 -3.00
N PHE A 413 -13.10 11.05 -2.74
CA PHE A 413 -13.59 9.81 -3.34
C PHE A 413 -13.61 9.89 -4.87
N ARG A 414 -14.09 11.00 -5.47
CA ARG A 414 -14.07 11.19 -6.94
C ARG A 414 -12.66 11.23 -7.52
N ILE A 415 -11.72 11.86 -6.84
CA ILE A 415 -10.30 11.93 -7.25
C ILE A 415 -9.68 10.54 -7.27
N LEU A 416 -9.96 9.74 -6.24
CA LEU A 416 -9.37 8.43 -6.04
C LEU A 416 -10.19 7.28 -6.66
N ALA A 417 -11.38 7.55 -7.19
CA ALA A 417 -12.32 6.51 -7.65
C ALA A 417 -11.69 5.53 -8.65
N ILE A 418 -10.98 6.04 -9.67
CA ILE A 418 -10.36 5.18 -10.67
C ILE A 418 -9.20 4.36 -10.07
N PRO A 419 -8.21 4.96 -9.39
CA PRO A 419 -7.18 4.23 -8.65
C PRO A 419 -7.73 3.13 -7.74
N ILE A 420 -8.72 3.45 -6.89
CA ILE A 420 -9.28 2.52 -5.91
C ILE A 420 -10.00 1.34 -6.58
N VAL A 421 -10.76 1.60 -7.65
CA VAL A 421 -11.44 0.53 -8.40
C VAL A 421 -10.44 -0.37 -9.12
N LEU A 422 -9.43 0.21 -9.78
CA LEU A 422 -8.41 -0.58 -10.48
C LEU A 422 -7.56 -1.41 -9.51
N HIS A 423 -7.22 -0.82 -8.36
CA HIS A 423 -6.55 -1.53 -7.27
C HIS A 423 -7.39 -2.69 -6.76
N GLY A 424 -8.65 -2.43 -6.38
CA GLY A 424 -9.51 -3.50 -5.87
C GLY A 424 -9.83 -4.59 -6.89
N LEU A 425 -9.98 -4.24 -8.18
CA LEU A 425 -10.12 -5.24 -9.25
C LEU A 425 -8.87 -6.10 -9.39
N TYR A 426 -7.68 -5.49 -9.34
CA TYR A 426 -6.42 -6.20 -9.45
C TYR A 426 -6.29 -7.25 -8.34
N ASP A 427 -6.49 -6.85 -7.08
CA ASP A 427 -6.39 -7.76 -5.93
C ASP A 427 -7.46 -8.84 -5.96
N THR A 428 -8.69 -8.50 -6.36
CA THR A 428 -9.78 -9.48 -6.47
C THR A 428 -9.47 -10.52 -7.54
N PHE A 429 -8.95 -10.10 -8.70
CA PHE A 429 -8.58 -11.03 -9.75
C PHE A 429 -7.41 -11.93 -9.32
N LEU A 430 -6.44 -11.41 -8.57
CA LEU A 430 -5.39 -12.26 -7.99
C LEU A 430 -5.94 -13.26 -6.98
N LYS A 431 -6.80 -12.82 -6.05
CA LYS A 431 -7.44 -13.72 -5.05
C LYS A 431 -8.27 -14.82 -5.70
N LYS A 432 -8.88 -14.55 -6.85
CA LYS A 432 -9.73 -15.50 -7.58
C LYS A 432 -9.00 -16.26 -8.69
N ASP A 433 -7.66 -16.24 -8.67
CA ASP A 433 -6.80 -16.91 -9.66
C ASP A 433 -7.11 -16.52 -11.11
N MET A 434 -7.70 -15.34 -11.32
CA MET A 434 -8.05 -14.79 -12.62
C MET A 434 -6.86 -14.01 -13.20
N ASN A 435 -5.71 -14.66 -13.29
CA ASN A 435 -4.40 -14.06 -13.60
C ASN A 435 -4.40 -13.20 -14.86
N ALA A 436 -5.10 -13.63 -15.93
CA ALA A 436 -5.20 -12.86 -17.16
C ALA A 436 -5.95 -11.53 -16.97
N LEU A 437 -7.00 -11.52 -16.15
CA LEU A 437 -7.75 -10.29 -15.84
C LEU A 437 -6.97 -9.39 -14.88
N ALA A 438 -6.21 -9.95 -13.92
CA ALA A 438 -5.30 -9.17 -13.09
C ALA A 438 -4.26 -8.43 -13.96
N LEU A 439 -3.65 -9.13 -14.93
CA LEU A 439 -2.72 -8.52 -15.89
C LEU A 439 -3.41 -7.43 -16.75
N LEU A 440 -4.62 -7.69 -17.24
CA LEU A 440 -5.40 -6.71 -17.98
C LEU A 440 -5.66 -5.45 -17.15
N THR A 441 -5.99 -5.59 -15.86
CA THR A 441 -6.18 -4.47 -14.94
C THR A 441 -4.90 -3.67 -14.70
N ALA A 442 -3.74 -4.35 -14.60
CA ALA A 442 -2.45 -3.67 -14.50
C ALA A 442 -2.13 -2.87 -15.78
N LEU A 443 -2.39 -3.44 -16.96
CA LEU A 443 -2.24 -2.75 -18.24
C LEU A 443 -3.23 -1.58 -18.39
N ALA A 444 -4.47 -1.74 -17.94
CA ALA A 444 -5.47 -0.67 -17.92
C ALA A 444 -5.06 0.47 -16.99
N SER A 445 -4.43 0.16 -15.85
CA SER A 445 -3.88 1.15 -14.92
C SER A 445 -2.78 1.98 -15.57
N PHE A 446 -1.85 1.34 -16.29
CA PHE A 446 -0.85 2.05 -17.09
C PHE A 446 -1.50 2.88 -18.21
N GLY A 447 -2.47 2.30 -18.93
CA GLY A 447 -3.21 2.97 -20.00
C GLY A 447 -3.94 4.23 -19.53
N TYR A 448 -4.52 4.19 -18.33
CA TYR A 448 -5.15 5.36 -17.70
C TYR A 448 -4.15 6.49 -17.44
N LEU A 449 -2.98 6.17 -16.86
CA LEU A 449 -1.92 7.17 -16.67
C LEU A 449 -1.44 7.74 -18.01
N ALA A 450 -1.17 6.86 -18.99
CA ALA A 450 -0.70 7.28 -20.31
C ALA A 450 -1.71 8.20 -21.00
N PHE A 451 -3.01 7.91 -20.87
CA PHE A 451 -4.09 8.77 -21.34
C PHE A 451 -4.05 10.16 -20.68
N GLN A 452 -3.94 10.23 -19.35
CA GLN A 452 -3.85 11.52 -18.65
C GLN A 452 -2.62 12.34 -19.09
N LEU A 453 -1.45 11.70 -19.17
CA LEU A 453 -0.21 12.34 -19.59
C LEU A 453 -0.29 12.85 -21.03
N SER A 454 -0.88 12.09 -21.95
CA SER A 454 -1.03 12.49 -23.36
C SER A 454 -1.87 13.77 -23.50
N ARG A 455 -2.93 13.91 -22.70
CA ARG A 455 -3.79 15.10 -22.70
C ARG A 455 -3.05 16.33 -22.19
N LEU A 456 -2.32 16.19 -21.10
CA LEU A 456 -1.54 17.27 -20.49
C LEU A 456 -0.40 17.74 -21.39
N GLN A 457 0.30 16.82 -22.05
CA GLN A 457 1.35 17.16 -23.01
C GLN A 457 0.79 17.94 -24.20
N GLY A 458 -0.37 17.53 -24.73
CA GLY A 458 -1.04 18.25 -25.80
C GLY A 458 -1.45 19.68 -25.41
N GLU A 459 -1.84 19.90 -24.15
CA GLU A 459 -2.16 21.22 -23.62
C GLU A 459 -0.90 22.09 -23.44
N ASP A 460 0.17 21.54 -22.87
CA ASP A 460 1.47 22.21 -22.73
C ASP A 460 2.01 22.67 -24.10
N ASP A 461 1.94 21.82 -25.12
CA ASP A 461 2.43 22.12 -26.47
C ASP A 461 1.60 23.21 -27.17
N ARG A 462 0.28 23.23 -26.96
CA ARG A 462 -0.60 24.32 -27.43
C ARG A 462 -0.28 25.65 -26.74
N ASN A 463 -0.20 25.64 -25.40
CA ASN A 463 0.13 26.82 -24.62
C ASN A 463 1.50 27.41 -25.00
N ARG A 464 2.48 26.53 -25.27
CA ARG A 464 3.80 26.91 -25.77
C ARG A 464 3.73 27.55 -27.16
N THR A 465 2.98 26.95 -28.07
CA THR A 465 2.79 27.46 -29.44
C THR A 465 2.15 28.85 -29.39
N ASP A 466 1.13 29.03 -28.56
CA ASP A 466 0.44 30.31 -28.38
C ASP A 466 1.33 31.36 -27.72
N ALA A 467 2.17 30.97 -26.75
CA ALA A 467 3.16 31.88 -26.16
C ALA A 467 4.21 32.33 -27.18
N MET A 468 4.71 31.40 -28.02
CA MET A 468 5.66 31.69 -29.08
C MET A 468 5.05 32.63 -30.14
N LEU A 469 3.80 32.38 -30.55
CA LEU A 469 3.08 33.24 -31.50
C LEU A 469 2.85 34.64 -30.93
N ARG A 470 2.49 34.76 -29.64
CA ARG A 470 2.33 36.06 -28.97
C ARG A 470 3.65 36.83 -28.87
N ASP A 471 4.75 36.16 -28.54
CA ASP A 471 6.08 36.78 -28.50
C ASP A 471 6.53 37.22 -29.90
N TYR A 472 6.33 36.37 -30.91
CA TYR A 472 6.61 36.71 -32.31
C TYR A 472 5.80 37.94 -32.78
N GLN A 473 4.49 37.97 -32.50
CA GLN A 473 3.62 39.10 -32.82
C GLN A 473 4.07 40.38 -32.11
N ARG A 474 4.48 40.29 -30.83
CA ARG A 474 5.01 41.43 -30.06
C ARG A 474 6.30 41.96 -30.68
N LYS A 475 7.24 41.08 -31.02
CA LYS A 475 8.51 41.44 -31.68
C LYS A 475 8.30 42.05 -33.05
N LYS A 476 7.37 41.50 -33.84
CA LYS A 476 7.00 42.04 -35.15
C LYS A 476 6.44 43.46 -35.04
N LYS A 477 5.56 43.72 -34.07
CA LYS A 477 5.02 45.07 -33.79
C LYS A 477 6.07 46.07 -33.32
N ALA A 478 7.14 45.62 -32.65
CA ALA A 478 8.23 46.49 -32.21
C ALA A 478 9.22 46.85 -33.33
N MET A 479 9.16 46.14 -34.47
CA MET A 479 10.01 46.39 -35.64
C MET A 479 9.32 47.23 -36.73
N ALA A 480 8.00 47.32 -36.69
CA ALA A 480 7.19 48.16 -37.58
C ALA A 480 6.96 49.52 -36.92
#